data_AF-A0A1P8XE81-F1
#
_entry.id   AF-A0A1P8XE81-F1
#
_cell.length_a   1.000
_cell.length_b   1.000
_cell.length_c   1.000
_cell.angle_alpha   90.00
_cell.angle_beta   90.00
_cell.angle_gamma   90.00
#
_symmetry.space_group_name_H-M   'P 1'
#
loop_
_entity.id
_entity.type
_entity.pdbx_description
1 polymer ?
#
loop_
_entity_poly.entity_id
_entity_poly.type
_entity_poly.pdbx_seq_one_letter_code
_entity_poly.pdbx_strand_id
1 'polypeptide(L)'
;MKRNLAIAVAILSGAGTFCSPPANADVQPGCESVPWGFLGTQTRSICDGPMQPDGSWVRFRMVWIPAHQVPVSTSCGSYSCSTRGGYWQDEQIFEKVKYPVTPTTVVPGEPGWLPPIYTDANGFTPINFN
;
A
#
# COMPACT_ATOMS: atom_id res chain seq x y z
N MET A 1 75.16 16.95 -22.42
CA MET A 1 74.10 17.33 -21.45
C MET A 1 72.91 17.80 -22.31
N LYS A 2 71.68 17.31 -22.27
CA LYS A 2 70.83 16.75 -21.21
C LYS A 2 69.88 15.72 -21.85
N ARG A 3 69.63 14.59 -21.18
CA ARG A 3 68.65 13.55 -21.59
C ARG A 3 67.25 14.06 -21.26
N ASN A 4 66.38 14.18 -22.26
CA ASN A 4 64.98 14.55 -22.04
C ASN A 4 64.23 13.37 -21.41
N LEU A 5 63.81 13.52 -20.16
CA LEU A 5 62.93 12.58 -19.46
C LEU A 5 61.54 12.66 -20.11
N ALA A 6 61.09 11.55 -20.69
CA ALA A 6 59.69 11.34 -21.02
C ALA A 6 58.93 10.99 -19.73
N ILE A 7 58.04 11.88 -19.28
CA ILE A 7 57.12 11.61 -18.18
C ILE A 7 55.83 11.05 -18.81
N ALA A 8 55.61 9.75 -18.65
CA ALA A 8 54.35 9.11 -19.00
C ALA A 8 53.37 9.27 -17.82
N VAL A 9 52.38 10.13 -17.96
CA VAL A 9 51.23 10.22 -17.04
C VAL A 9 50.20 9.21 -17.50
N ALA A 10 50.13 8.06 -16.86
CA ALA A 10 49.06 7.08 -17.06
C ALA A 10 47.84 7.49 -16.21
N ILE A 11 46.85 8.11 -16.85
CA ILE A 11 45.53 8.36 -16.27
C ILE A 11 44.80 7.01 -16.27
N LEU A 12 44.74 6.34 -15.12
CA LEU A 12 43.89 5.18 -14.90
C LEU A 12 42.47 5.66 -14.58
N SER A 13 41.66 5.84 -15.62
CA SER A 13 40.21 6.02 -15.52
C SER A 13 39.57 4.67 -15.19
N GLY A 14 39.54 4.31 -13.90
CA GLY A 14 38.78 3.16 -13.42
C GLY A 14 37.28 3.45 -13.47
N ALA A 15 36.61 2.96 -14.50
CA ALA A 15 35.16 3.01 -14.64
C ALA A 15 34.49 2.35 -13.42
N GLY A 16 33.74 3.13 -12.66
CA GLY A 16 32.87 2.60 -11.62
C GLY A 16 31.71 1.85 -12.28
N THR A 17 31.79 0.52 -12.31
CA THR A 17 30.61 -0.33 -12.54
C THR A 17 29.72 -0.21 -11.32
N PHE A 18 28.85 0.81 -11.32
CA PHE A 18 27.70 0.86 -10.43
C PHE A 18 26.78 -0.30 -10.83
N CYS A 19 26.96 -1.44 -10.18
CA CYS A 19 25.94 -2.47 -10.13
C CYS A 19 24.81 -1.91 -9.24
N SER A 20 23.98 -1.05 -9.82
CA SER A 20 22.74 -0.66 -9.18
C SER A 20 21.81 -1.88 -9.21
N PRO A 21 21.24 -2.31 -8.07
CA PRO A 21 20.16 -3.29 -8.10
C PRO A 21 19.05 -2.76 -9.01
N PRO A 22 18.36 -3.62 -9.77
CA PRO A 22 17.18 -3.18 -10.50
C PRO A 22 16.23 -2.52 -9.50
N ALA A 23 15.96 -1.23 -9.71
CA ALA A 23 14.90 -0.55 -8.99
C ALA A 23 13.59 -1.17 -9.47
N ASN A 24 13.09 -2.16 -8.74
CA ASN A 24 11.70 -2.57 -8.86
C ASN A 24 10.91 -1.41 -8.27
N ALA A 25 10.36 -0.52 -9.10
CA ALA A 25 9.35 0.38 -8.62
C ALA A 25 8.13 -0.49 -8.32
N ASP A 26 7.85 -0.69 -7.03
CA ASP A 26 6.66 -1.40 -6.61
C ASP A 26 5.44 -0.64 -7.15
N VAL A 27 4.77 -1.21 -8.16
CA VAL A 27 3.56 -0.63 -8.76
C VAL A 27 2.52 -0.54 -7.66
N GLN A 28 2.37 0.63 -7.06
CA GLN A 28 1.40 0.82 -6.01
C GLN A 28 0.00 0.78 -6.63
N PRO A 29 -0.88 -0.12 -6.15
CA PRO A 29 -2.25 -0.19 -6.65
C PRO A 29 -2.96 1.13 -6.38
N GLY A 30 -3.92 1.47 -7.24
CA GLY A 30 -4.85 2.55 -6.93
C GLY A 30 -5.70 2.08 -5.75
N CYS A 31 -5.46 2.63 -4.57
CA CYS A 31 -6.15 2.25 -3.34
C CYS A 31 -6.98 3.40 -2.78
N GLU A 32 -8.19 3.09 -2.35
CA GLU A 32 -9.07 3.99 -1.60
C GLU A 32 -9.47 3.30 -0.29
N SER A 33 -9.56 4.07 0.79
CA SER A 33 -10.10 3.60 2.07
C SER A 33 -11.17 4.56 2.57
N VAL A 34 -12.35 4.03 2.88
CA VAL A 34 -13.50 4.80 3.33
C VAL A 34 -14.10 4.21 4.62
N PRO A 35 -14.75 5.04 5.45
CA PRO A 35 -15.56 4.55 6.56
C PRO A 35 -16.65 3.59 6.08
N TRP A 36 -16.88 2.51 6.83
CA TRP A 36 -17.81 1.44 6.50
C TRP A 36 -18.50 0.88 7.75
N GLY A 37 -19.59 0.13 7.52
CA GLY A 37 -20.37 -0.48 8.59
C GLY A 37 -21.21 0.54 9.37
N PHE A 38 -21.76 0.09 10.50
CA PHE A 38 -22.60 0.94 11.33
C PHE A 38 -21.78 2.10 11.92
N LEU A 39 -22.20 3.34 11.62
CA LEU A 39 -21.56 4.59 12.05
C LEU A 39 -20.07 4.73 11.68
N GLY A 40 -19.59 4.04 10.64
CA GLY A 40 -18.19 4.13 10.22
C GLY A 40 -17.21 3.49 11.19
N THR A 41 -17.67 2.51 11.98
CA THR A 41 -16.84 1.77 12.94
C THR A 41 -15.80 0.87 12.28
N GLN A 42 -15.98 0.55 10.99
CA GLN A 42 -15.05 -0.24 10.19
C GLN A 42 -14.50 0.62 9.05
N THR A 43 -13.41 0.15 8.45
CA THR A 43 -12.81 0.71 7.24
C THR A 43 -13.00 -0.28 6.10
N ARG A 44 -13.47 0.20 4.95
CA ARG A 44 -13.45 -0.56 3.70
C ARG A 44 -12.33 -0.02 2.82
N SER A 45 -11.33 -0.84 2.58
CA SER A 45 -10.23 -0.56 1.66
C SER A 45 -10.44 -1.31 0.35
N ILE A 46 -10.37 -0.61 -0.76
CA ILE A 46 -10.45 -1.16 -2.12
C ILE A 46 -9.17 -0.78 -2.84
N CYS A 47 -8.51 -1.77 -3.43
CA CYS A 47 -7.32 -1.59 -4.25
C CYS A 47 -7.53 -2.27 -5.59
N ASP A 48 -7.24 -1.56 -6.68
CA ASP A 48 -7.32 -2.12 -8.02
C ASP A 48 -5.93 -2.36 -8.60
N GLY A 49 -5.79 -3.52 -9.24
CA GLY A 49 -4.63 -3.81 -10.09
C GLY A 49 -4.70 -3.06 -11.43
N PRO A 50 -3.68 -3.23 -12.28
CA PRO A 50 -3.68 -2.64 -13.61
C PRO A 50 -4.90 -3.11 -14.43
N MET A 51 -5.46 -2.20 -15.23
CA MET A 51 -6.49 -2.54 -16.20
C MET A 51 -5.87 -3.38 -17.32
N GLN A 52 -6.50 -4.50 -17.60
CA GLN A 52 -6.15 -5.42 -18.67
C GLN A 52 -6.59 -4.84 -20.04
N PRO A 53 -6.03 -5.34 -21.16
CA PRO A 53 -6.39 -4.85 -22.49
C PRO A 53 -7.87 -5.00 -22.86
N ASP A 54 -8.59 -5.93 -22.21
CA ASP A 54 -10.03 -6.13 -22.37
C ASP A 54 -10.89 -5.17 -21.53
N GLY A 55 -10.26 -4.27 -20.77
CA GLY A 55 -10.92 -3.31 -19.89
C GLY A 55 -11.28 -3.87 -18.51
N SER A 56 -10.97 -5.14 -18.22
CA SER A 56 -11.16 -5.73 -16.89
C SER A 56 -10.00 -5.39 -15.96
N TRP A 57 -10.21 -5.45 -14.65
CA TRP A 57 -9.14 -5.35 -13.66
C TRP A 57 -9.41 -6.28 -12.48
N VAL A 58 -8.37 -6.57 -11.71
CA VAL A 58 -8.51 -7.33 -10.46
C VAL A 58 -8.71 -6.34 -9.32
N ARG A 59 -9.80 -6.51 -8.59
CA ARG A 59 -10.12 -5.75 -7.38
C ARG A 59 -9.81 -6.56 -6.14
N PHE A 60 -9.21 -5.90 -5.17
CA PHE A 60 -9.02 -6.40 -3.82
C PHE A 60 -9.85 -5.53 -2.88
N ARG A 61 -10.74 -6.15 -2.10
CA ARG A 61 -11.56 -5.48 -1.09
C ARG A 61 -11.25 -6.06 0.27
N MET A 62 -11.07 -5.17 1.24
CA MET A 62 -10.88 -5.53 2.64
C MET A 62 -11.81 -4.69 3.53
N VAL A 63 -12.52 -5.33 4.45
CA VAL A 63 -13.27 -4.65 5.51
C VAL A 63 -12.62 -5.00 6.84
N TRP A 64 -12.16 -3.99 7.57
CA TRP A 64 -11.28 -4.16 8.71
C TRP A 64 -11.40 -3.02 9.72
N ILE A 65 -10.92 -3.25 10.94
CA ILE A 65 -10.70 -2.22 11.97
C ILE A 65 -9.20 -2.14 12.21
N PRO A 66 -8.58 -0.96 12.10
CA PRO A 66 -7.16 -0.80 12.34
C PRO A 66 -6.80 -1.11 13.79
N ALA A 67 -5.58 -1.61 13.99
CA ALA A 67 -5.03 -1.76 15.33
C ALA A 67 -4.98 -0.39 16.02
N HIS A 68 -5.52 -0.31 17.23
CA HIS A 68 -5.64 0.95 17.95
C HIS A 68 -5.67 0.74 19.46
N GLN A 69 -5.36 1.82 20.19
CA GLN A 69 -5.52 1.85 21.63
C GLN A 69 -6.96 2.21 21.98
N VAL A 70 -7.65 1.33 22.70
CA VAL A 70 -8.98 1.64 23.23
C VAL A 70 -8.82 2.60 24.40
N PRO A 71 -9.36 3.83 24.33
CA PRO A 71 -9.18 4.81 25.38
C PRO A 71 -9.83 4.35 26.69
N VAL A 72 -9.25 4.77 27.82
CA VAL A 72 -9.89 4.62 29.12
C VAL A 72 -11.08 5.58 29.17
N SER A 73 -12.25 5.05 29.50
CA SER A 73 -13.47 5.81 29.72
C SER A 73 -13.97 5.55 31.14
N THR A 74 -14.12 6.62 31.92
CA THR A 74 -14.72 6.58 33.25
C THR A 74 -16.07 7.25 33.21
N SER A 75 -17.12 6.51 33.56
CA SER A 75 -18.48 7.04 33.69
C SER A 75 -18.87 7.01 35.17
N CYS A 76 -19.33 8.15 35.68
CA CYS A 76 -19.76 8.31 37.06
C CYS A 76 -21.27 8.59 37.13
N GLY A 77 -21.97 7.82 37.95
CA GLY A 77 -23.31 8.15 38.44
C GLY A 77 -23.24 8.83 39.82
N SER A 78 -24.40 9.04 40.42
CA SER A 78 -24.52 9.76 41.72
C SER A 78 -23.85 9.04 42.90
N TYR A 79 -23.63 7.73 42.81
CA TYR A 79 -23.11 6.91 43.92
C TYR A 79 -21.96 5.97 43.54
N SER A 80 -21.57 5.92 42.27
CA SER A 80 -20.49 5.05 41.81
C SER A 80 -19.89 5.51 40.49
N CYS A 81 -18.63 5.14 40.27
CA CYS A 81 -17.93 5.31 38.99
C CYS A 81 -17.53 3.95 38.44
N SER A 82 -17.61 3.80 37.13
CA SER A 82 -17.14 2.64 36.39
C SER A 82 -16.12 3.08 35.36
N THR A 83 -14.93 2.50 35.40
CA THR A 83 -13.87 2.72 34.42
C THR A 83 -13.74 1.50 33.52
N ARG A 84 -13.65 1.72 32.21
CA ARG A 84 -13.49 0.68 31.17
C ARG A 84 -12.46 1.11 30.13
N GLY A 85 -11.95 0.18 29.34
CA GLY A 85 -10.98 0.45 28.27
C GLY A 85 -9.53 0.40 28.75
N GLY A 86 -8.63 1.09 28.03
CA GLY A 86 -7.21 1.16 28.37
C GLY A 86 -6.36 0.00 27.87
N TYR A 87 -6.85 -0.75 26.89
CA TYR A 87 -6.14 -1.89 26.32
C TYR A 87 -5.86 -1.66 24.83
N TRP A 88 -4.79 -2.32 24.35
CA TRP A 88 -4.50 -2.39 22.94
C TRP A 88 -5.45 -3.37 22.27
N GLN A 89 -5.97 -3.00 21.11
CA GLN A 89 -6.76 -3.87 20.26
C GLN A 89 -6.01 -4.08 18.94
N ASP A 90 -5.71 -5.33 18.64
CA ASP A 90 -5.11 -5.70 17.37
C ASP A 90 -6.08 -5.50 16.20
N GLU A 91 -5.51 -5.47 15.00
CA GLU A 91 -6.28 -5.36 13.77
C GLU A 91 -7.32 -6.49 13.67
N GLN A 92 -8.52 -6.13 13.24
CA GLN A 92 -9.59 -7.10 12.99
C GLN A 92 -9.99 -7.04 11.53
N ILE A 93 -9.82 -8.16 10.83
CA ILE A 93 -10.23 -8.31 9.43
C ILE A 93 -11.53 -9.11 9.39
N PHE A 94 -12.58 -8.50 8.87
CA PHE A 94 -13.90 -9.13 8.75
C PHE A 94 -14.09 -9.75 7.37
N GLU A 95 -13.54 -9.10 6.34
CA GLU A 95 -13.66 -9.54 4.96
C GLU A 95 -12.37 -9.21 4.21
N LYS A 96 -11.87 -10.15 3.42
CA LYS A 96 -10.75 -9.97 2.48
C LYS A 96 -11.06 -10.78 1.22
N VAL A 97 -11.35 -10.10 0.12
CA VAL A 97 -11.81 -10.73 -1.13
C VAL A 97 -11.02 -10.19 -2.31
N LYS A 98 -10.73 -11.05 -3.28
CA LYS A 98 -10.12 -10.75 -4.56
C LYS A 98 -11.03 -11.24 -5.68
N TYR A 99 -11.37 -10.37 -6.63
CA TYR A 99 -12.26 -10.73 -7.73
C TYR A 99 -12.03 -9.88 -8.99
N PRO A 100 -12.31 -10.42 -10.19
CA PRO A 100 -12.25 -9.64 -11.42
C PRO A 100 -13.45 -8.69 -11.51
N VAL A 101 -13.22 -7.50 -12.06
CA VAL A 101 -14.21 -6.45 -12.27
C VAL A 101 -14.09 -5.95 -13.69
N THR A 102 -15.23 -5.62 -14.29
CA THR A 102 -15.35 -4.91 -15.57
C THR A 102 -16.16 -3.64 -15.34
N PRO A 103 -16.14 -2.66 -16.25
CA PRO A 103 -16.93 -1.43 -16.10
C PRO A 103 -18.43 -1.66 -15.85
N THR A 104 -18.98 -2.79 -16.29
CA THR A 104 -20.41 -3.14 -16.12
C THR A 104 -20.69 -4.03 -14.91
N THR A 105 -19.66 -4.61 -14.28
CA THR A 105 -19.81 -5.51 -13.13
C THR A 105 -19.30 -4.91 -11.81
N VAL A 106 -18.96 -3.61 -11.80
CA VAL A 106 -18.62 -2.87 -10.57
C VAL A 106 -19.81 -2.98 -9.61
N VAL A 107 -19.54 -3.45 -8.38
CA VAL A 107 -20.58 -3.57 -7.35
C VAL A 107 -21.12 -2.18 -7.01
N PRO A 108 -22.45 -2.00 -6.90
CA PRO A 108 -23.02 -0.71 -6.53
C PRO A 108 -22.41 -0.15 -5.23
N GLY A 109 -22.01 1.12 -5.26
CA GLY A 109 -21.38 1.80 -4.12
C GLY A 109 -19.87 1.54 -3.97
N GLU A 110 -19.24 0.88 -4.94
CA GLU A 110 -17.78 0.86 -5.08
C GLU A 110 -17.30 1.87 -6.13
N PRO A 111 -16.05 2.36 -6.02
CA PRO A 111 -15.49 3.22 -7.05
C PRO A 111 -15.34 2.47 -8.38
N GLY A 112 -15.20 3.24 -9.46
CA GLY A 112 -14.71 2.73 -10.74
C GLY A 112 -13.26 2.24 -10.62
N TRP A 113 -12.61 1.97 -11.75
CA TRP A 113 -11.21 1.55 -11.74
C TRP A 113 -10.33 2.63 -11.10
N LEU A 114 -9.54 2.24 -10.10
CA LEU A 114 -8.56 3.08 -9.45
C LEU A 114 -7.20 2.92 -10.14
N PRO A 115 -6.69 3.94 -10.86
CA PRO A 115 -5.42 3.82 -11.56
C PRO A 115 -4.25 3.70 -10.57
N PRO A 116 -3.23 2.87 -10.88
CA PRO A 116 -2.03 2.78 -10.06
C PRO A 116 -1.27 4.11 -10.03
N ILE A 117 -0.71 4.43 -8.88
CA ILE A 117 -0.01 5.71 -8.65
C ILE A 117 1.47 5.68 -9.09
N TYR A 118 2.00 4.50 -9.45
CA TYR A 118 3.29 4.36 -10.14
C TYR A 118 3.13 3.45 -11.36
N THR A 119 3.32 4.01 -12.54
CA THR A 119 3.33 3.25 -13.80
C THR A 119 4.77 3.06 -14.27
N ASP A 120 5.34 1.88 -14.04
CA ASP A 120 6.42 1.38 -14.88
C ASP A 120 6.02 0.02 -15.50
N ALA A 121 6.77 -0.38 -16.53
CA ALA A 121 6.34 -1.38 -17.52
C ALA A 121 6.34 -2.85 -17.04
N ASN A 122 6.61 -3.14 -15.76
CA ASN A 122 7.07 -4.47 -15.35
C ASN A 122 6.22 -5.24 -14.32
N GLY A 123 4.93 -4.90 -14.18
CA GLY A 123 3.96 -5.80 -13.55
C GLY A 123 3.97 -5.80 -12.02
N PHE A 124 2.81 -6.16 -11.48
CA PHE A 124 2.34 -5.79 -10.15
C PHE A 124 2.51 -6.90 -9.11
N THR A 125 3.06 -6.57 -7.94
CA THR A 125 2.95 -7.37 -6.71
C THR A 125 2.30 -6.54 -5.61
N PRO A 126 1.04 -6.81 -5.22
CA PRO A 126 0.43 -6.05 -4.13
C PRO A 126 1.07 -6.41 -2.80
N ILE A 127 1.36 -5.38 -2.01
CA ILE A 127 1.79 -5.45 -0.62
C ILE A 127 0.83 -6.36 0.17
N ASN A 128 1.36 -7.47 0.70
CA ASN A 128 0.75 -8.37 1.70
C ASN A 128 -0.64 -8.98 1.39
N PHE A 129 -0.74 -9.69 0.26
CA PHE A 129 -1.67 -10.83 0.12
C PHE A 129 -0.95 -12.16 0.28
N ASN A 130 -0.31 -12.36 1.44
CA ASN A 130 -0.11 -13.71 1.97
C ASN A 130 -1.27 -14.08 2.90
#